data_AF-A0A6N7KKJ2-F1
#
_entry.id   AF-A0A6N7KKJ2-F1
#
_cell.length_a   1.000
_cell.length_b   1.000
_cell.length_c   1.000
_cell.angle_alpha   90.00
_cell.angle_beta   90.00
_cell.angle_gamma   90.00
#
_symmetry.space_group_name_H-M   'P 1'
#
loop_
_entity.id
_entity.type
_entity.pdbx_description
1 polymer ?
#
loop_
_entity_poly.entity_id
_entity_poly.type
_entity_poly.pdbx_seq_one_letter_code
_entity_poly.pdbx_strand_id
1 'polypeptide(L)'
;MPLHEPSPYEVLGVPITAGAREINLAVSPALRAGRYTRQQIQDAAGLLRHPDRRLEVDLQQPLPPEPVDHAAELLAPALAEPLLVVDRPRLPPADSFLALHRAELAAEFAEPAPAGTDPEPPIPARFAADLSVLPQIEVPE
;
A
#
# COMPACT_ATOMS: atom_id res chain seq x y z
N MET A 1 4.73 1.76 -5.43
CA MET A 1 4.52 0.70 -4.44
C MET A 1 4.94 1.25 -3.08
N PRO A 2 4.04 1.38 -2.08
CA PRO A 2 4.46 1.79 -0.75
C PRO A 2 5.44 0.76 -0.20
N LEU A 3 6.54 1.23 0.41
CA LEU A 3 7.51 0.38 1.08
C LEU A 3 6.83 -0.24 2.30
N HIS A 4 6.92 -1.56 2.45
CA HIS A 4 6.40 -2.25 3.62
C HIS A 4 7.15 -1.72 4.86
N GLU A 5 6.43 -1.11 5.79
CA GLU A 5 7.03 -0.71 7.06
C GLU A 5 7.38 -1.97 7.87
N PRO A 6 8.63 -2.10 8.34
CA PRO A 6 9.08 -3.31 9.03
C PRO A 6 8.35 -3.46 10.37
N SER A 7 7.94 -4.68 10.69
CA SER A 7 7.24 -4.93 11.95
C SER A 7 8.18 -4.73 13.16
N PRO A 8 7.67 -4.37 14.36
CA PRO A 8 8.50 -4.24 15.55
C PRO A 8 9.26 -5.54 15.91
N TYR A 9 8.69 -6.69 15.54
CA TYR A 9 9.30 -8.01 15.69
C TYR A 9 10.50 -8.21 14.75
N GLU A 10 10.40 -7.75 13.51
CA GLU A 10 11.50 -7.76 12.54
C GLU A 10 12.62 -6.81 12.94
N VAL A 11 12.27 -5.61 13.43
CA VAL A 11 13.24 -4.61 13.88
C VAL A 11 14.11 -5.16 15.02
N LEU A 12 13.50 -5.94 15.93
CA LEU A 12 14.21 -6.58 17.05
C LEU A 12 14.74 -7.98 16.74
N GLY A 13 14.29 -8.61 15.66
CA GLY A 13 14.67 -9.98 15.29
C GLY A 13 14.16 -11.02 16.29
N VAL A 14 12.95 -10.84 16.83
CA VAL A 14 12.32 -11.73 17.83
C VAL A 14 11.00 -12.30 17.30
N PRO A 15 10.61 -13.52 17.70
CA PRO A 15 9.32 -14.09 17.29
C PRO A 15 8.14 -13.34 17.94
N ILE A 16 6.95 -13.45 17.33
CA ILE A 16 5.70 -12.90 17.90
C ILE A 16 5.37 -13.48 19.28
N THR A 17 5.88 -14.67 19.59
CA THR A 17 5.71 -15.34 20.88
C THR A 17 6.72 -14.88 21.94
N ALA A 18 7.62 -13.93 21.62
CA ALA A 18 8.72 -13.57 22.50
C ALA A 18 8.25 -12.98 23.84
N GLY A 19 8.87 -13.42 24.92
CA GLY A 19 8.60 -12.90 26.27
C GLY A 19 9.25 -11.53 26.50
N ALA A 20 8.79 -10.81 27.53
CA ALA A 20 9.36 -9.49 27.90
C ALA A 20 10.88 -9.52 28.14
N ARG A 21 11.39 -10.63 28.69
CA ARG A 21 12.83 -10.83 28.91
C ARG A 21 13.61 -10.95 27.59
N GLU A 22 13.06 -11.66 26.62
CA GLU A 22 13.68 -11.88 25.31
C GLU A 22 13.72 -10.58 24.51
N ILE A 23 12.64 -9.79 24.55
CA ILE A 23 12.57 -8.46 23.95
C ILE A 23 13.68 -7.55 24.51
N ASN A 24 13.90 -7.57 25.82
CA ASN A 24 14.95 -6.75 26.44
C ASN A 24 16.36 -7.17 26.02
N LEU A 25 16.58 -8.48 25.90
CA LEU A 25 17.89 -9.03 25.48
C LEU A 25 18.17 -8.78 24.00
N ALA A 26 17.14 -8.65 23.16
CA ALA A 26 17.25 -8.48 21.72
C ALA A 26 17.71 -7.07 21.27
N VAL A 27 17.56 -6.05 22.12
CA VAL A 27 17.97 -4.67 21.80
C VAL A 27 19.46 -4.56 21.46
N SER A 28 20.33 -5.16 22.27
CA SER A 28 21.79 -5.07 22.07
C SER A 28 22.28 -5.83 20.82
N PRO A 29 21.80 -7.04 20.51
CA PRO A 29 21.99 -7.69 19.21
C PRO A 29 21.48 -6.87 18.03
N ALA A 30 20.27 -6.30 18.11
CA ALA A 30 19.68 -5.50 17.03
C ALA A 30 20.52 -4.26 16.71
N LEU A 31 21.01 -3.55 17.74
CA LEU A 31 21.92 -2.42 17.57
C LEU A 31 23.25 -2.81 16.91
N ARG A 32 23.78 -3.99 17.25
CA ARG A 32 25.01 -4.52 16.65
C ARG A 32 24.82 -4.93 15.19
N ALA A 33 23.62 -5.39 14.81
CA ALA A 33 23.32 -5.78 13.44
C ALA A 33 23.27 -4.58 12.47
N GLY A 34 23.04 -3.36 12.97
CA GLY A 34 23.13 -2.12 12.18
C GLY A 34 22.12 -1.99 11.04
N ARG A 35 21.08 -2.83 11.02
CA ARG A 35 20.04 -2.82 9.96
C ARG A 35 19.02 -1.69 10.11
N TYR A 36 18.81 -1.24 11.35
CA TYR A 36 17.85 -0.21 11.72
C TYR A 36 18.51 0.85 12.59
N THR A 37 17.92 2.05 12.64
CA THR A 37 18.44 3.13 13.47
C THR A 37 18.24 2.83 14.96
N ARG A 38 19.07 3.43 15.81
CA ARG A 38 18.93 3.29 17.27
C ARG A 38 17.54 3.69 17.75
N GLN A 39 16.95 4.74 17.16
CA GLN A 39 15.61 5.21 17.50
C GLN A 39 14.56 4.15 17.16
N GLN A 40 14.57 3.62 15.94
CA GLN A 40 13.64 2.56 15.51
C GLN A 40 13.69 1.33 16.43
N ILE A 41 14.89 0.92 16.85
CA ILE A 41 15.07 -0.22 17.75
C ILE A 41 14.49 0.07 19.15
N GLN A 42 14.68 1.27 19.69
CA GLN A 42 14.13 1.65 20.99
C GLN A 42 12.61 1.81 20.93
N ASP A 43 12.08 2.37 19.85
CA ASP A 43 10.64 2.53 19.64
C ASP A 43 9.95 1.16 19.52
N ALA A 44 10.54 0.24 18.75
CA ALA A 44 10.07 -1.14 18.65
C ALA A 44 10.11 -1.87 20.00
N ALA A 45 11.21 -1.74 20.75
CA ALA A 45 11.32 -2.33 22.09
C ALA A 45 10.33 -1.71 23.08
N GLY A 46 10.10 -0.40 23.02
CA GLY A 46 9.12 0.30 23.84
C GLY A 46 7.71 -0.21 23.56
N LEU A 47 7.35 -0.31 22.27
CA LEU A 47 6.05 -0.82 21.85
C LEU A 47 5.81 -2.24 22.38
N LEU A 48 6.73 -3.18 22.12
CA LEU A 48 6.55 -4.59 22.49
C LEU A 48 6.58 -4.86 24.00
N ARG A 49 7.10 -3.94 24.81
CA ARG A 49 7.07 -4.04 26.29
C ARG A 49 5.71 -3.70 26.87
N HIS A 50 4.88 -2.93 26.17
CA HIS A 50 3.55 -2.56 26.62
C HIS A 50 2.53 -3.61 26.13
N PRO A 51 1.90 -4.38 27.03
CA PRO A 51 1.04 -5.49 26.63
C PRO A 51 -0.14 -5.03 25.77
N ASP A 52 -0.77 -3.90 26.11
CA ASP A 52 -1.92 -3.37 25.36
C ASP A 52 -1.52 -2.92 23.95
N ARG A 53 -0.40 -2.19 23.83
CA ARG A 53 0.10 -1.73 22.52
C ARG A 53 0.63 -2.89 21.67
N ARG A 54 1.21 -3.90 22.31
CA ARG A 54 1.65 -5.12 21.64
C ARG A 54 0.45 -5.86 21.07
N LEU A 55 -0.64 -5.98 21.83
CA LEU A 55 -1.87 -6.60 21.36
C LEU A 55 -2.45 -5.85 20.16
N GLU A 56 -2.48 -4.52 20.18
CA GLU A 56 -2.91 -3.71 19.03
C GLU A 56 -2.10 -4.00 17.76
N VAL A 57 -0.78 -4.14 17.89
CA VAL A 57 0.10 -4.50 16.77
C VAL A 57 -0.12 -5.94 16.32
N ASP A 58 -0.33 -6.87 17.24
CA ASP A 58 -0.59 -8.28 16.93
C ASP A 58 -1.90 -8.45 16.15
N LEU A 59 -2.94 -7.66 16.48
CA LEU A 59 -4.23 -7.68 15.79
C LEU A 59 -4.17 -7.09 14.37
N GLN A 60 -3.25 -6.16 14.12
CA GLN A 60 -3.06 -5.54 12.81
C GLN A 60 -2.20 -6.41 11.87
N GLN A 61 -1.43 -7.34 12.43
CA GLN A 61 -0.62 -8.24 11.62
C GLN A 61 -1.51 -9.37 11.07
N PRO A 62 -1.46 -9.64 9.75
CA PRO A 62 -2.10 -10.83 9.23
C PRO A 62 -1.47 -12.05 9.90
N LEU A 63 -2.29 -12.93 10.49
CA LEU A 63 -1.79 -14.18 11.04
C LEU A 63 -0.98 -14.89 9.94
N PRO A 64 0.24 -15.37 10.24
CA PRO A 64 0.92 -16.25 9.30
C PRO A 64 -0.01 -17.44 9.04
N PRO A 65 -0.14 -17.90 7.77
CA PRO A 65 -0.93 -19.07 7.47
C PRO A 65 -0.43 -20.22 8.34
N GLU A 66 -1.35 -20.97 8.95
CA GLU A 66 -0.97 -22.11 9.76
C GLU A 66 -0.07 -23.03 8.92
N PRO A 67 1.05 -23.53 9.48
CA PRO A 67 1.88 -24.50 8.79
C PRO A 67 0.99 -25.72 8.53
N VAL A 68 0.63 -25.93 7.27
CA VAL A 68 -0.08 -27.14 6.86
C VAL A 68 0.94 -28.27 6.90
N ASP A 69 0.89 -29.06 7.96
CA ASP A 69 1.61 -30.33 8.01
C ASP A 69 1.25 -31.13 6.75
N HIS A 70 2.24 -31.77 6.13
CA HIS A 70 2.09 -32.51 4.87
C HIS A 70 1.80 -31.65 3.61
N ALA A 71 2.05 -30.33 3.62
CA ALA A 71 1.96 -29.51 2.41
C ALA A 71 2.76 -30.08 1.22
N ALA A 72 3.93 -30.67 1.50
CA ALA A 72 4.74 -31.35 0.50
C ALA A 72 4.07 -32.61 -0.08
N GLU A 73 3.31 -33.34 0.72
CA GLU A 73 2.56 -34.53 0.28
C GLU A 73 1.31 -34.14 -0.51
N LEU A 74 0.63 -33.06 -0.10
CA LEU A 74 -0.50 -32.49 -0.83
C LEU A 74 -0.09 -31.95 -2.21
N LEU A 75 1.13 -31.40 -2.31
CA LEU A 75 1.69 -30.87 -3.56
C LEU A 75 2.44 -31.92 -4.38
N ALA A 76 2.76 -33.09 -3.83
CA ALA A 76 3.48 -34.14 -4.55
C ALA A 76 2.84 -34.56 -5.88
N PRO A 77 1.50 -34.71 -5.99
CA PRO A 77 0.84 -35.01 -7.27
C PRO A 77 0.97 -33.86 -8.27
N ALA A 78 0.92 -32.61 -7.78
CA ALA A 78 1.03 -31.40 -8.59
C ALA A 78 2.47 -31.14 -9.06
N LEU A 79 3.48 -31.62 -8.33
CA LEU A 79 4.90 -31.53 -8.70
C LEU A 79 5.35 -32.63 -9.69
N ALA A 80 4.55 -33.70 -9.84
CA ALA A 80 4.84 -34.77 -10.79
C ALA A 80 4.64 -34.36 -12.25
N GLU A 81 3.82 -33.33 -12.49
CA GLU A 81 3.58 -32.75 -13.81
C GLU A 81 3.97 -31.27 -13.81
N PRO A 82 4.47 -30.71 -14.92
CA PRO A 82 4.74 -29.29 -15.01
C PRO A 82 3.42 -28.51 -14.88
N LEU A 83 3.20 -27.90 -13.71
CA LEU A 83 1.99 -27.12 -13.37
C LEU A 83 1.61 -26.09 -14.43
N LEU A 84 2.61 -25.53 -15.11
CA LEU A 84 2.43 -24.60 -16.23
C LEU A 84 3.53 -24.85 -17.26
N VAL A 85 3.17 -25.41 -18.41
CA VAL A 85 3.98 -25.28 -19.61
C VAL A 85 3.81 -23.84 -20.09
N VAL A 86 4.78 -22.98 -19.78
CA VAL A 86 4.80 -21.62 -20.31
C VAL A 86 5.11 -21.71 -21.80
N ASP A 87 4.06 -21.73 -22.63
CA ASP A 87 4.23 -21.54 -24.06
C ASP A 87 4.80 -20.14 -24.28
N ARG A 88 6.01 -20.08 -24.83
CA ARG A 88 6.67 -18.84 -25.23
C ARG A 88 6.59 -18.76 -26.75
N PRO A 89 5.48 -18.26 -27.31
CA PRO A 89 5.38 -18.07 -28.75
C PRO A 89 6.52 -17.16 -29.20
N ARG A 90 7.06 -17.42 -30.39
CA ARG A 90 8.12 -16.58 -30.96
C ARG A 90 7.60 -15.15 -31.06
N LEU A 91 8.36 -14.22 -30.49
CA LEU A 91 8.10 -12.80 -30.67
C LEU A 91 8.18 -12.49 -32.17
N PRO A 92 7.22 -11.76 -32.74
CA PRO A 92 7.29 -11.33 -34.11
C PRO A 92 8.48 -10.35 -34.27
N PRO A 93 9.09 -10.28 -35.47
CA PRO A 93 10.30 -9.50 -35.68
C PRO A 93 10.02 -7.99 -35.55
N ALA A 94 11.04 -7.19 -35.19
CA ALA A 94 10.86 -5.78 -34.83
C ALA A 94 10.21 -4.92 -35.95
N ASP A 95 10.43 -5.30 -37.20
CA ASP A 95 9.87 -4.71 -38.42
C ASP A 95 8.37 -4.98 -38.62
N SER A 96 7.78 -5.91 -37.86
CA SER A 96 6.34 -6.17 -37.85
C SER A 96 5.54 -5.24 -36.93
N PHE A 97 6.21 -4.42 -36.11
CA PHE A 97 5.56 -3.46 -35.22
C PHE A 97 5.47 -2.08 -35.88
N LEU A 98 4.29 -1.47 -35.82
CA LEU A 98 4.09 -0.07 -36.14
C LEU A 98 4.07 0.73 -34.83
N ALA A 99 5.04 1.63 -34.64
CA ALA A 99 5.11 2.51 -33.48
C ALA A 99 4.39 3.83 -33.81
N LEU A 100 3.22 4.06 -33.21
CA LEU A 100 2.51 5.34 -33.30
C LEU A 100 3.06 6.29 -32.25
N HIS A 101 3.56 7.46 -32.65
CA HIS A 101 4.00 8.46 -31.70
C HIS A 101 2.78 9.28 -31.20
N ARG A 102 2.64 9.44 -29.89
CA ARG A 102 1.50 10.16 -29.29
C ARG A 102 1.30 11.57 -29.87
N ALA A 103 2.38 12.24 -30.26
CA ALA A 103 2.31 13.57 -30.87
C ALA A 103 1.68 13.58 -32.27
N GLU A 104 1.76 12.47 -33.03
CA GLU A 104 1.18 12.35 -34.37
C GLU A 104 -0.34 12.20 -34.31
N LEU A 105 -0.87 11.53 -33.27
CA LEU A 105 -2.30 11.35 -33.05
C LEU A 105 -2.97 12.55 -32.37
N ALA A 106 -2.23 13.31 -31.55
CA ALA A 106 -2.81 14.38 -30.73
C ALA A 106 -3.49 15.50 -31.55
N ALA A 107 -3.03 15.73 -32.79
CA ALA A 107 -3.61 16.74 -33.67
C ALA A 107 -4.97 16.33 -34.26
N GLU A 108 -5.20 15.03 -34.48
CA GLU A 108 -6.44 14.51 -35.06
C GLU A 108 -7.61 14.50 -34.05
N PHE A 109 -7.29 14.47 -32.75
CA PHE A 109 -8.26 14.45 -31.65
C PHE A 109 -8.34 15.78 -30.89
N ALA A 110 -7.75 16.85 -31.41
CA ALA A 110 -7.90 18.17 -30.82
C ALA A 110 -9.35 18.65 -31.01
N GLU A 111 -10.10 18.71 -29.91
CA GLU A 111 -11.45 19.26 -29.88
C GLU A 111 -11.38 20.76 -30.28
N PRO A 112 -12.21 21.24 -31.22
CA PRO A 112 -12.21 22.65 -31.58
C PRO A 112 -12.54 23.47 -30.34
N ALA A 113 -11.78 24.55 -30.11
CA ALA A 113 -11.99 25.43 -28.97
C ALA A 113 -13.47 25.83 -28.88
N PRO A 114 -14.11 25.77 -27.70
CA PRO A 114 -15.48 26.20 -27.56
C PRO A 114 -15.58 27.64 -28.06
N ALA A 115 -16.52 27.90 -28.97
CA ALA A 115 -16.80 29.23 -29.47
C ALA A 115 -17.32 30.07 -28.28
N GLY A 116 -16.41 30.68 -27.54
CA GLY A 116 -16.72 31.52 -26.40
C GLY A 116 -17.36 32.81 -26.89
N THR A 117 -18.69 32.86 -26.93
CA THR A 117 -19.46 34.11 -26.93
C THR A 117 -20.95 33.93 -26.64
N ASP A 118 -21.43 32.76 -26.24
CA ASP A 118 -22.81 32.67 -25.74
C ASP A 118 -22.85 33.04 -24.25
N PRO A 119 -23.64 34.07 -23.85
CA PRO A 119 -23.77 34.43 -22.45
C PRO A 119 -24.40 33.27 -21.68
N GLU A 120 -23.78 32.94 -20.54
CA GLU A 120 -24.25 31.90 -19.65
C GLU A 120 -25.74 32.13 -19.29
N PRO A 121 -26.61 31.10 -19.36
CA PRO A 121 -28.04 31.30 -19.14
C PRO A 121 -28.28 31.78 -17.70
N PRO A 122 -29.18 32.76 -17.49
CA PRO A 122 -29.40 33.34 -16.17
C PRO A 122 -29.95 32.30 -15.21
N ILE A 123 -29.32 32.16 -14.04
CA ILE A 123 -29.75 31.24 -12.99
C ILE A 123 -31.08 31.73 -12.41
N PRO A 124 -32.14 30.89 -12.39
CA PRO A 124 -33.41 31.25 -11.77
C PRO A 124 -33.24 31.56 -10.28
N ALA A 125 -33.88 32.62 -9.79
CA ALA A 125 -33.70 33.15 -8.43
C ALA A 125 -33.89 32.11 -7.30
N ARG A 126 -34.72 31.08 -7.51
CA ARG A 126 -34.93 29.96 -6.57
C ARG A 126 -33.69 29.08 -6.33
N PHE A 127 -32.68 29.20 -7.18
CA PHE A 127 -31.40 28.49 -7.09
C PHE A 127 -30.22 29.44 -6.89
N ALA A 128 -30.48 30.73 -6.64
CA ALA A 128 -29.44 31.67 -6.27
C ALA A 128 -28.97 31.32 -4.85
N ALA A 129 -27.66 31.10 -4.68
CA ALA A 129 -27.06 30.89 -3.37
C ALA A 129 -27.10 32.22 -2.60
N ASP A 130 -28.14 32.43 -1.81
CA ASP A 130 -28.21 33.56 -0.88
C ASP A 130 -27.71 33.13 0.51
N LEU A 131 -27.40 34.13 1.35
CA LEU A 131 -26.91 33.89 2.71
C LEU A 131 -28.00 33.29 3.64
N SER A 132 -29.23 33.06 3.15
CA SER A 132 -30.31 32.47 3.95
C SER A 132 -30.16 30.97 4.16
N VAL A 133 -29.27 30.32 3.38
CA VAL A 133 -28.97 28.88 3.49
C VAL A 133 -27.87 28.58 4.51
N LEU A 134 -27.17 29.61 5.01
CA LEU A 134 -26.10 29.43 6.00
C LEU A 134 -26.67 29.47 7.43
N PRO A 135 -26.29 28.51 8.30
CA PRO A 135 -26.69 28.52 9.71
C PRO A 135 -26.11 29.77 10.41
N GLN A 136 -26.89 30.37 11.31
CA GLN A 136 -26.46 31.53 12.09
C GLN A 136 -25.31 31.13 13.02
N ILE A 137 -24.17 31.82 12.89
CA ILE A 137 -23.00 31.65 13.76
C ILE A 137 -22.97 32.84 14.71
N GLU A 138 -23.11 32.63 16.01
CA GLU A 138 -22.90 33.66 17.02
C GLU A 138 -21.39 33.88 17.21
N VAL A 139 -20.94 35.13 17.08
CA VAL A 139 -19.55 35.54 17.34
C VAL A 139 -19.48 36.04 18.78
N PRO A 140 -18.70 35.41 19.68
CA PRO A 140 -18.53 35.90 21.04
C PRO A 140 -17.67 37.18 21.06
N GLU A 141 -18.02 38.12 21.97
CA GLU A 141 -17.24 39.34 22.27
C GLU A 141 -15.87 39.04 22.91
#